data_AF-A0A7Y4UDQ3-F1
#
_entry.id   AF-A0A7Y4UDQ3-F1
#
_cell.length_a   1.000
_cell.length_b   1.000
_cell.length_c   1.000
_cell.angle_alpha   90.00
_cell.angle_beta   90.00
_cell.angle_gamma   90.00
#
_symmetry.space_group_name_H-M   'P 1'
#
loop_
_entity.id
_entity.type
_entity.pdbx_description
1 polymer ?
#
loop_
_entity_poly.entity_id
_entity_poly.type
_entity_poly.pdbx_seq_one_letter_code
_entity_poly.pdbx_strand_id
1 'polypeptide(L)'
;MSILNQAKEHWQQGRALQAGQLIFENLPNTDRPQWAASILRFALERSGVQNAAFEQLLYTTDHQAMWGNGHRVFSELRKITLEMDNLRRNQSLRSEQESLCLLLPLAELVAKVTYNATCPPDEFDEDSGWQIVAYLKKNLERLNQEDAQGSLWSLVSKKLTTL
;
A
#
# COMPACT_ATOMS: atom_id res chain seq x y z
N MET A 1 -4.59 -24.80 11.81
CA MET A 1 -3.78 -24.33 10.67
C MET A 1 -3.35 -22.90 10.96
N SER A 2 -2.06 -22.55 10.88
CA SER A 2 -1.62 -21.18 11.22
C SER A 2 -2.26 -20.13 10.30
N ILE A 3 -2.43 -18.89 10.79
CA ILE A 3 -2.94 -17.76 9.98
C ILE A 3 -2.10 -17.59 8.71
N LEU A 4 -0.78 -17.75 8.83
CA LEU A 4 0.14 -17.68 7.70
C LEU A 4 -0.16 -18.74 6.64
N ASN A 5 -0.47 -19.98 7.03
CA ASN A 5 -0.82 -21.04 6.09
C ASN A 5 -2.15 -20.76 5.37
N GLN A 6 -3.14 -20.23 6.11
CA GLN A 6 -4.43 -19.84 5.52
C GLN A 6 -4.26 -18.68 4.53
N ALA A 7 -3.53 -17.63 4.92
CA ALA A 7 -3.22 -16.50 4.04
C ALA A 7 -2.44 -16.95 2.79
N LYS A 8 -1.52 -17.91 2.93
CA LYS A 8 -0.77 -18.48 1.81
C LYS A 8 -1.66 -19.24 0.84
N GLU A 9 -2.61 -20.01 1.35
CA GLU A 9 -3.58 -20.73 0.52
C GLU A 9 -4.46 -19.74 -0.28
N HIS A 10 -4.96 -18.69 0.37
CA HIS A 10 -5.69 -17.61 -0.31
C HIS A 10 -4.84 -16.98 -1.42
N TRP A 11 -3.57 -16.66 -1.13
CA TRP A 11 -2.65 -16.09 -2.11
C TRP A 11 -2.46 -16.99 -3.34
N GLN A 12 -2.20 -18.28 -3.13
CA GLN A 12 -1.98 -19.27 -4.19
C GLN A 12 -3.21 -19.48 -5.07
N GLN A 13 -4.40 -19.32 -4.52
CA GLN A 13 -5.67 -19.44 -5.25
C GLN A 13 -6.11 -18.12 -5.92
N GLY A 14 -5.23 -17.11 -5.97
CA GLY A 14 -5.56 -15.83 -6.58
C GLY A 14 -6.39 -14.88 -5.70
N ARG A 15 -6.73 -15.30 -4.48
CA ARG A 15 -7.58 -14.58 -3.51
C ARG A 15 -6.74 -13.60 -2.68
N ALA A 16 -6.08 -12.66 -3.36
CA ALA A 16 -5.12 -11.73 -2.75
C ALA A 16 -5.74 -10.79 -1.70
N LEU A 17 -7.01 -10.41 -1.88
CA LEU A 17 -7.74 -9.59 -0.91
C LEU A 17 -7.91 -10.32 0.43
N GLN A 18 -8.35 -11.58 0.39
CA GLN A 18 -8.53 -12.42 1.57
C GLN A 18 -7.19 -12.74 2.25
N ALA A 19 -6.13 -12.96 1.47
CA ALA A 19 -4.79 -13.11 2.02
C ALA A 19 -4.34 -11.83 2.77
N GLY A 20 -4.55 -10.65 2.16
CA GLY A 20 -4.24 -9.37 2.79
C GLY A 20 -5.03 -9.10 4.06
N GLN A 21 -6.31 -9.49 4.09
CA GLN A 21 -7.17 -9.34 5.25
C GLN A 21 -6.65 -10.14 6.44
N LEU A 22 -6.40 -11.44 6.25
CA LEU A 22 -5.83 -12.30 7.29
C LEU A 22 -4.51 -11.76 7.83
N ILE A 23 -3.65 -11.21 6.96
CA ILE A 23 -2.38 -10.62 7.39
C ILE A 23 -2.64 -9.35 8.22
N PHE A 24 -3.38 -8.39 7.67
CA PHE A 24 -3.58 -7.08 8.28
C PHE A 24 -4.29 -7.14 9.64
N GLU A 25 -5.34 -7.94 9.75
CA GLU A 25 -6.10 -8.10 10.99
C GLU A 25 -5.27 -8.71 12.12
N ASN A 26 -4.28 -9.54 11.78
CA ASN A 26 -3.40 -10.20 12.74
C ASN A 26 -2.08 -9.43 12.98
N LEU A 27 -1.89 -8.26 12.37
CA LEU A 27 -0.76 -7.37 12.68
C LEU A 27 -1.10 -6.43 13.84
N PRO A 28 -0.19 -6.27 14.83
CA PRO A 28 -0.29 -5.22 15.83
C PRO A 28 -0.46 -3.84 15.17
N ASN A 29 -1.29 -2.96 15.75
CA ASN A 29 -1.59 -1.67 15.15
C ASN A 29 -0.32 -0.84 14.85
N THR A 30 0.68 -0.95 15.73
CA THR A 30 1.99 -0.30 15.61
C THR A 30 2.86 -0.83 14.46
N ASP A 31 2.62 -2.05 13.98
CA ASP A 31 3.37 -2.65 12.86
C ASP A 31 2.74 -2.36 11.49
N ARG A 32 1.44 -2.03 11.46
CA ARG A 32 0.67 -1.84 10.21
C ARG A 32 1.24 -0.74 9.30
N PRO A 33 1.66 0.45 9.78
CA PRO A 33 2.23 1.49 8.92
C PRO A 33 3.51 1.04 8.24
N GLN A 34 4.41 0.38 8.98
CA GLN A 34 5.67 -0.11 8.45
C GLN A 34 5.48 -1.26 7.46
N TRP A 35 4.54 -2.16 7.75
CA TRP A 35 4.15 -3.21 6.81
C TRP A 35 3.63 -2.61 5.49
N ALA A 36 2.68 -1.66 5.56
CA ALA A 36 2.14 -0.98 4.39
C ALA A 36 3.22 -0.22 3.60
N ALA A 37 4.08 0.53 4.30
CA ALA A 37 5.18 1.28 3.69
C ALA A 37 6.18 0.36 2.97
N SER A 38 6.48 -0.83 3.50
CA SER A 38 7.36 -1.80 2.83
C SER A 38 6.82 -2.26 1.47
N ILE A 39 5.49 -2.39 1.37
CA ILE A 39 4.80 -2.73 0.12
C ILE A 39 4.89 -1.59 -0.88
N LEU A 40 4.68 -0.35 -0.42
CA LEU A 40 4.82 0.83 -1.27
C LEU A 40 6.27 1.01 -1.77
N ARG A 41 7.27 0.85 -0.91
CA ARG A 41 8.70 0.91 -1.30
C ARG A 41 9.01 -0.08 -2.41
N PHE A 42 8.59 -1.33 -2.24
CA PHE A 42 8.78 -2.35 -3.28
C PHE A 42 8.15 -1.94 -4.61
N ALA A 43 6.93 -1.38 -4.59
CA ALA A 43 6.26 -0.94 -5.80
C ALA A 43 6.95 0.29 -6.46
N LEU A 44 7.48 1.21 -5.65
CA LEU A 44 8.26 2.37 -6.13
C LEU A 44 9.58 1.92 -6.76
N GLU A 45 10.35 1.06 -6.09
CA GLU A 45 11.60 0.51 -6.59
C GLU A 45 11.41 -0.21 -7.93
N ARG A 46 10.33 -0.98 -8.08
CA ARG A 46 10.02 -1.73 -9.30
C ARG A 46 9.52 -0.84 -10.45
N SER A 47 8.82 0.24 -10.14
CA SER A 47 8.28 1.14 -11.16
C SER A 47 9.27 2.21 -11.60
N GLY A 48 10.28 2.51 -10.79
CA GLY A 48 11.21 3.64 -10.99
C GLY A 48 10.56 5.02 -10.79
N VAL A 49 9.33 5.09 -10.28
CA VAL A 49 8.64 6.36 -10.06
C VAL A 49 9.26 7.11 -8.89
N GLN A 50 9.59 8.37 -9.12
CA GLN A 50 10.04 9.32 -8.11
C GLN A 50 9.01 10.44 -7.96
N ASN A 51 8.56 10.68 -6.73
CA ASN A 51 7.62 11.75 -6.42
C ASN A 51 7.78 12.17 -4.95
N ALA A 52 7.91 13.47 -4.71
CA ALA A 52 8.11 14.02 -3.37
C ALA A 52 6.97 13.67 -2.39
N ALA A 53 5.73 13.49 -2.87
CA ALA A 53 4.62 13.08 -2.02
C ALA A 53 4.80 11.65 -1.49
N PHE A 54 5.42 10.76 -2.27
CA PHE A 54 5.74 9.41 -1.80
C PHE A 54 6.89 9.43 -0.79
N GLU A 55 7.91 10.25 -0.99
CA GLU A 55 9.00 10.44 -0.02
C GLU A 55 8.47 10.98 1.31
N GLN A 56 7.60 11.99 1.25
CA GLN A 56 6.95 12.56 2.42
C GLN A 56 6.09 11.52 3.16
N LEU A 57 5.36 10.68 2.43
CA LEU A 57 4.59 9.59 3.01
C LEU A 57 5.48 8.57 3.71
N LEU A 58 6.54 8.10 3.06
CA LEU A 58 7.48 7.14 3.65
C LEU A 58 8.13 7.72 4.90
N TYR A 59 8.57 8.98 4.86
CA TYR A 59 9.07 9.68 6.04
C TYR A 59 8.02 9.70 7.16
N THR A 60 6.77 10.03 6.85
CA THR A 60 5.68 10.01 7.84
C THR A 60 5.47 8.61 8.43
N THR A 61 5.55 7.54 7.63
CA THR A 61 5.40 6.16 8.13
C THR A 61 6.57 5.72 9.02
N ASP A 62 7.78 6.24 8.77
CA ASP A 62 9.02 5.91 9.51
C ASP A 62 9.13 6.60 10.86
N HIS A 63 8.37 7.67 11.08
CA HIS A 63 8.45 8.45 12.29
C HIS A 63 7.10 8.42 13.00
N GLN A 64 6.98 7.61 14.06
CA GLN A 64 5.73 7.45 14.80
C GLN A 64 5.13 8.78 15.30
N ALA A 65 5.98 9.72 15.73
CA ALA A 65 5.56 11.06 16.12
C ALA A 65 4.87 11.85 14.99
N MET A 66 5.06 11.44 13.74
CA MET A 66 4.48 12.05 12.55
C MET A 66 3.19 11.37 12.10
N TRP A 67 2.77 10.24 12.68
CA TRP A 67 1.61 9.48 12.19
C TRP A 67 0.30 10.29 12.18
N GLY A 68 0.12 11.22 13.12
CA GLY A 68 -1.00 12.16 13.13
C GLY A 68 -1.07 13.07 11.88
N ASN A 69 0.02 13.20 11.13
CA ASN A 69 0.03 13.91 9.84
C ASN A 69 -0.48 13.05 8.68
N GLY A 70 -0.80 11.76 8.90
CA GLY A 70 -1.24 10.84 7.86
C GLY A 70 -2.43 11.36 7.04
N HIS A 71 -3.43 11.96 7.69
CA HIS A 71 -4.58 12.56 7.01
C HIS A 71 -4.19 13.75 6.09
N ARG A 72 -3.23 14.58 6.52
CA ARG A 72 -2.69 15.66 5.68
C ARG A 72 -1.96 15.10 4.46
N VAL A 73 -1.11 14.08 4.67
CA VAL A 73 -0.39 13.42 3.56
C VAL A 73 -1.36 12.76 2.59
N PHE A 74 -2.39 12.07 3.09
CA PHE A 74 -3.48 11.52 2.28
C PHE A 74 -4.14 12.61 1.42
N SER A 75 -4.44 13.77 2.01
CA SER A 75 -5.07 14.88 1.28
C SER A 75 -4.21 15.40 0.13
N GLU A 76 -2.89 15.49 0.32
CA GLU A 76 -1.96 15.88 -0.75
C GLU A 76 -1.88 14.82 -1.85
N LEU A 77 -1.79 13.54 -1.49
CA LEU A 77 -1.85 12.44 -2.47
C LEU A 77 -3.15 12.47 -3.27
N ARG A 78 -4.28 12.70 -2.60
CA ARG A 78 -5.60 12.75 -3.23
C ARG A 78 -5.72 13.89 -4.24
N LYS A 79 -5.11 15.04 -3.99
CA LYS A 79 -5.04 16.14 -4.97
C LYS A 79 -4.33 15.69 -6.24
N ILE A 80 -3.18 15.01 -6.11
CA ILE A 80 -2.42 14.47 -7.25
C ILE A 80 -3.27 13.44 -7.99
N THR A 81 -3.93 12.52 -7.28
CA THR A 81 -4.85 11.53 -7.88
C THR A 81 -5.95 12.20 -8.70
N LEU A 82 -6.60 13.22 -8.15
CA LEU A 82 -7.65 13.96 -8.86
C LEU A 82 -7.13 14.71 -10.09
N GLU A 83 -5.92 15.27 -10.01
CA GLU A 83 -5.25 15.90 -11.15
C GLU A 83 -4.97 14.87 -12.26
N MET A 84 -4.41 13.71 -11.90
CA MET A 84 -4.14 12.64 -12.85
C MET A 84 -5.43 12.08 -13.48
N ASP A 85 -6.49 11.92 -12.69
CA ASP A 85 -7.81 11.52 -13.18
C ASP A 85 -8.39 12.54 -14.18
N ASN A 86 -8.20 13.84 -13.92
CA ASN A 86 -8.60 14.90 -14.85
C ASN A 86 -7.80 14.83 -16.15
N LEU A 87 -6.48 14.67 -16.09
CA LEU A 87 -5.63 14.52 -17.28
C LEU A 87 -6.04 13.29 -18.10
N ARG A 88 -6.31 12.16 -17.44
CA ARG A 88 -6.76 10.93 -18.09
C ARG A 88 -8.09 11.12 -18.80
N ARG A 89 -9.09 11.72 -18.13
CA ARG A 89 -10.41 12.01 -18.73
C ARG A 89 -10.30 12.92 -19.95
N ASN A 90 -9.38 13.87 -19.91
CA ASN A 90 -9.15 14.83 -20.99
C ASN A 90 -8.18 14.32 -22.07
N GLN A 91 -7.73 13.06 -22.00
CA GLN A 91 -6.78 12.45 -22.93
C GLN A 91 -5.42 13.18 -23.00
N SER A 92 -5.05 13.88 -21.92
CA SER A 92 -3.79 14.63 -21.79
C SER A 92 -2.77 13.95 -20.89
N LEU A 93 -3.07 12.73 -20.40
CA LEU A 93 -2.16 11.96 -19.56
C LEU A 93 -1.00 11.43 -20.40
N ARG A 94 0.23 11.73 -19.99
CA ARG A 94 1.44 11.22 -20.62
C ARG A 94 1.72 9.79 -20.17
N SER A 95 2.39 9.01 -21.01
CA SER A 95 2.81 7.64 -20.70
C SER A 95 3.64 7.56 -19.40
N GLU A 96 4.51 8.54 -19.17
CA GLU A 96 5.32 8.67 -17.95
C GLU A 96 4.47 8.81 -16.67
N GLN A 97 3.24 9.31 -16.79
CA GLN A 97 2.33 9.52 -15.66
C GLN A 97 1.47 8.28 -15.36
N GLU A 98 1.43 7.27 -16.24
CA GLU A 98 0.65 6.06 -16.00
C GLU A 98 1.16 5.27 -14.79
N SER A 99 2.48 5.11 -14.66
CA SER A 99 3.07 4.45 -13.49
C SER A 99 2.76 5.19 -12.20
N LEU A 100 2.76 6.53 -12.22
CA LEU A 100 2.34 7.33 -11.08
C LEU A 100 0.87 7.07 -10.72
N CYS A 101 -0.03 7.04 -11.72
CA CYS A 101 -1.45 6.74 -11.52
C CYS A 101 -1.70 5.36 -10.91
N LEU A 102 -0.88 4.37 -11.26
CA LEU A 102 -0.98 3.02 -10.70
C LEU A 102 -0.63 3.00 -9.20
N LEU A 103 0.32 3.85 -8.77
CA LEU A 103 0.84 3.84 -7.40
C LEU A 103 0.10 4.75 -6.43
N LEU A 104 -0.56 5.80 -6.92
CA LEU A 104 -1.29 6.75 -6.07
C LEU A 104 -2.34 6.08 -5.16
N PRO A 105 -3.20 5.16 -5.63
CA PRO A 105 -4.13 4.46 -4.74
C PRO A 105 -3.45 3.66 -3.63
N LEU A 106 -2.32 3.01 -3.93
CA LEU A 106 -1.54 2.28 -2.94
C LEU A 106 -0.96 3.23 -1.88
N ALA A 107 -0.42 4.38 -2.31
CA ALA A 107 0.09 5.40 -1.41
C ALA A 107 -1.02 6.01 -0.53
N GLU A 108 -2.20 6.26 -1.09
CA GLU A 108 -3.37 6.72 -0.34
C GLU A 108 -3.72 5.73 0.78
N LEU A 109 -3.81 4.42 0.48
CA LEU A 109 -4.09 3.40 1.50
C LEU A 109 -3.02 3.35 2.60
N VAL A 110 -1.74 3.49 2.25
CA VAL A 110 -0.64 3.55 3.22
C VAL A 110 -0.78 4.76 4.15
N ALA A 111 -1.17 5.92 3.62
CA ALA A 111 -1.43 7.12 4.43
C ALA A 111 -2.58 6.91 5.42
N LYS A 112 -3.65 6.23 5.00
CA LYS A 112 -4.79 5.87 5.87
C LYS A 112 -4.38 4.93 6.99
N VAL A 113 -3.71 3.83 6.64
CA VAL A 113 -3.18 2.86 7.62
C VAL A 113 -2.26 3.54 8.63
N THR A 114 -1.45 4.49 8.18
CA THR A 114 -0.55 5.26 9.05
C THR A 114 -1.32 6.15 10.03
N TYR A 115 -2.37 6.84 9.55
CA TYR A 115 -3.21 7.67 10.40
C TYR A 115 -4.01 6.83 11.42
N ASN A 116 -4.59 5.71 10.99
CA ASN A 116 -5.39 4.82 11.86
C ASN A 116 -4.53 4.14 12.95
N ALA A 117 -3.21 4.10 12.76
CA ALA A 117 -2.27 3.58 13.76
C ALA A 117 -1.95 4.58 14.89
N THR A 118 -2.50 5.81 14.85
CA THR A 118 -2.34 6.81 15.91
C THR A 118 -2.91 6.34 17.26
N CYS A 119 -2.49 7.02 18.33
CA CYS A 119 -2.97 6.76 19.69
C CYS A 119 -3.42 8.09 20.33
N PRO A 120 -4.71 8.28 20.68
CA PRO A 120 -5.79 7.30 20.52
C PRO A 120 -6.05 6.98 19.03
N PRO A 121 -6.56 5.78 18.71
CA PRO A 121 -6.96 5.44 17.35
C PRO A 121 -7.97 6.47 16.85
N ASP A 122 -7.71 7.05 15.67
CA ASP A 122 -8.66 7.89 14.96
C ASP A 122 -8.97 7.18 13.63
N GLU A 123 -10.11 6.49 13.58
CA GLU A 123 -10.50 5.65 12.47
C GLU A 123 -10.86 6.49 11.24
N PHE A 124 -9.88 6.65 10.36
CA PHE A 124 -10.09 7.12 9.00
C PHE A 124 -10.21 5.92 8.06
N ASP A 125 -11.45 5.52 7.75
CA ASP A 125 -11.76 4.47 6.75
C ASP A 125 -11.12 3.10 7.07
N GLU A 126 -11.77 2.35 7.99
CA GLU A 126 -11.30 1.08 8.57
C GLU A 126 -10.95 -0.02 7.53
N ASP A 127 -11.64 -0.03 6.38
CA ASP A 127 -11.52 -1.07 5.36
C ASP A 127 -10.27 -0.93 4.46
N SER A 128 -9.47 0.11 4.67
CA SER A 128 -8.35 0.48 3.79
C SER A 128 -7.17 -0.49 3.88
N GLY A 129 -6.97 -1.13 5.04
CA GLY A 129 -5.73 -1.83 5.35
C GLY A 129 -5.45 -3.08 4.50
N TRP A 130 -6.46 -3.92 4.31
CA TRP A 130 -6.29 -5.19 3.59
C TRP A 130 -6.32 -5.03 2.06
N GLN A 131 -6.83 -3.91 1.55
CA GLN A 131 -6.87 -3.63 0.12
C GLN A 131 -5.47 -3.46 -0.49
N ILE A 132 -4.47 -3.09 0.33
CA ILE A 132 -3.07 -2.90 -0.07
C ILE A 132 -2.52 -4.10 -0.85
N VAL A 133 -2.80 -5.32 -0.40
CA VAL A 133 -2.30 -6.56 -1.03
C VAL A 133 -2.97 -6.82 -2.39
N ALA A 134 -4.27 -6.53 -2.51
CA ALA A 134 -4.99 -6.65 -3.76
C ALA A 134 -4.51 -5.61 -4.80
N TYR A 135 -4.28 -4.37 -4.37
CA TYR A 135 -3.73 -3.31 -5.22
C TYR A 135 -2.32 -3.64 -5.70
N LEU A 136 -1.45 -4.10 -4.80
CA LEU A 136 -0.09 -4.52 -5.14
C LEU A 136 -0.08 -5.58 -6.23
N LYS A 137 -0.87 -6.64 -6.08
CA LYS A 137 -0.93 -7.73 -7.05
C LYS A 137 -1.38 -7.24 -8.43
N LYS A 138 -2.49 -6.50 -8.48
CA LYS A 138 -3.05 -5.96 -9.72
C LYS A 138 -2.10 -4.99 -10.43
N ASN A 139 -1.39 -4.16 -9.67
CA ASN A 139 -0.46 -3.19 -10.24
C ASN A 139 0.81 -3.86 -10.78
N LEU A 140 1.33 -4.89 -10.12
CA LEU A 140 2.53 -5.58 -10.60
C LEU A 140 2.27 -6.48 -11.81
N GLU A 141 1.07 -7.05 -11.93
CA GLU A 141 0.62 -7.68 -13.17
C GLU A 141 0.63 -6.67 -14.33
N ARG A 142 0.18 -5.43 -14.09
CA ARG A 142 0.18 -4.36 -15.11
C ARG A 142 1.57 -3.82 -15.45
N LEU A 143 2.52 -3.92 -14.53
CA LEU A 143 3.92 -3.55 -14.76
C LEU A 143 4.72 -4.65 -15.49
N ASN A 144 4.03 -5.72 -15.93
CA ASN A 144 4.58 -6.85 -16.70
C ASN A 144 5.77 -7.54 -15.99
N GLN A 145 5.71 -7.62 -14.66
CA GLN A 145 6.76 -8.20 -13.81
C GLN A 145 6.38 -9.65 -13.43
N GLU A 146 6.53 -10.59 -14.38
CA GLU A 146 6.11 -11.99 -14.23
C GLU A 146 6.82 -12.75 -13.08
N ASP A 147 8.05 -12.35 -12.72
CA ASP A 147 8.88 -13.00 -11.67
C ASP A 147 8.62 -12.52 -10.23
N ALA A 148 7.56 -11.75 -9.97
CA ALA A 148 7.37 -11.10 -8.67
C ALA A 148 6.68 -11.96 -7.60
N GLN A 149 5.99 -13.06 -7.93
CA GLN A 149 5.04 -13.69 -6.99
C GLN A 149 5.68 -14.26 -5.70
N GLY A 150 6.85 -14.90 -5.80
CA GLY A 150 7.56 -15.44 -4.64
C GLY A 150 8.11 -14.35 -3.72
N SER A 151 8.73 -13.33 -4.31
CA SER A 151 9.24 -12.15 -3.62
C SER A 151 8.13 -11.33 -2.96
N LEU A 152 6.97 -11.26 -3.62
CA LEU A 152 5.78 -10.60 -3.10
C LEU A 152 5.20 -11.29 -1.89
N TRP A 153 5.05 -12.62 -1.94
CA TRP A 153 4.58 -13.38 -0.78
C TRP A 153 5.51 -13.16 0.42
N SER A 154 6.82 -13.27 0.20
CA SER A 154 7.82 -13.03 1.26
C SER A 154 7.72 -11.63 1.86
N LEU A 155 7.43 -10.61 1.04
CA LEU A 155 7.27 -9.23 1.48
C LEU A 155 6.02 -9.08 2.35
N VAL A 156 4.86 -9.51 1.86
CA VAL A 156 3.58 -9.33 2.57
C VAL A 156 3.50 -10.16 3.84
N SER A 157 4.18 -11.32 3.90
CA SER A 157 4.14 -12.23 5.04
C SER A 157 5.25 -12.01 6.08
N LYS A 158 6.24 -11.16 5.80
CA LYS A 158 7.49 -11.03 6.60
C LYS A 158 7.25 -10.79 8.09
N LYS A 159 6.22 -10.00 8.43
CA LYS A 159 5.91 -9.62 9.81
C LYS A 159 5.13 -10.69 10.58
N LEU A 160 4.44 -11.61 9.88
CA LEU A 160 3.77 -12.75 10.51
C LEU A 160 4.73 -13.91 10.83
N THR A 161 5.91 -13.96 10.21
CA THR A 161 6.95 -14.98 10.50
C THR A 161 7.80 -14.66 11.72
N THR A 162 7.66 -13.46 12.28
CA THR A 162 8.42 -12.97 13.46
C THR A 162 7.59 -12.87 14.74
N LEU A 163 6.30 -13.25 14.67
CA LEU A 163 5.38 -13.39 15.81
C LEU A 163 5.35 -14.87 16.25
#